data_AF-A0A4Z1CEB2-F1
#
_entry.id   AF-A0A4Z1CEB2-F1
#
_cell.length_a   1.000
_cell.length_b   1.000
_cell.length_c   1.000
_cell.angle_alpha   90.00
_cell.angle_beta   90.00
_cell.angle_gamma   90.00
#
_symmetry.space_group_name_H-M   'P 1'
#
loop_
_entity.id
_entity.type
_entity.pdbx_description
1 polymer ?
#
loop_
_entity_poly.entity_id
_entity_poly.type
_entity_poly.pdbx_seq_one_letter_code
_entity_poly.pdbx_strand_id
1 'polypeptide(L)'
;MTHEELTSATDVNETPSVDGAGGPGRAWARPVARFLPLAVLVSMMVFHGWQIVVEHDDPQRSGAFAMFATPDIGATRRVVATCPDDRLSLEIPDSLQKLREQVADRPSREAVEELARRLAALQWDESGAVDTDGGGSTLTVQVQVMGLRVNDRTVVRRVLADATVEPER
;
A
#
# COMPACT_ATOMS: atom_id res chain seq x y z
N MET A 1 -15.29 90.21 12.68
CA MET A 1 -13.92 90.38 13.22
C MET A 1 -13.29 88.98 13.24
N THR A 2 -12.93 88.34 12.13
CA THR A 2 -12.08 88.68 10.95
C THR A 2 -10.61 88.91 11.28
N HIS A 3 -9.82 87.87 10.97
CA HIS A 3 -8.45 87.81 10.45
C HIS A 3 -8.33 86.36 9.93
N GLU A 4 -8.30 86.02 8.62
CA GLU A 4 -7.32 86.37 7.57
C GLU A 4 -5.88 86.33 8.11
N GLU A 5 -4.92 85.57 7.59
CA GLU A 5 -4.71 85.09 6.21
C GLU A 5 -3.49 84.14 6.15
N LEU A 6 -3.53 83.24 5.16
CA LEU A 6 -2.47 82.85 4.20
C LEU A 6 -1.06 82.34 4.63
N THR A 7 -0.81 81.09 4.19
CA THR A 7 0.33 80.56 3.39
C THR A 7 1.78 80.76 3.84
N SER A 8 2.58 79.68 3.81
CA SER A 8 3.66 79.48 2.80
C SER A 8 4.67 78.40 3.24
N ALA A 9 5.28 77.77 2.23
CA ALA A 9 6.47 76.91 2.21
C ALA A 9 6.34 75.53 2.89
N THR A 10 6.15 74.44 2.15
CA THR A 10 7.14 73.80 1.24
C THR A 10 8.41 73.42 2.01
N ASP A 11 8.45 72.17 2.48
CA ASP A 11 9.72 71.48 2.61
C ASP A 11 9.61 70.10 1.94
N VAL A 12 10.32 70.02 0.83
CA VAL A 12 10.41 68.89 -0.07
C VAL A 12 11.39 67.92 0.56
N ASN A 13 10.89 66.91 1.28
CA ASN A 13 11.74 65.79 1.69
C ASN A 13 11.75 64.75 0.57
N GLU A 14 12.46 65.07 -0.51
CA GLU A 14 12.85 64.11 -1.54
C GLU A 14 13.87 63.13 -0.94
N THR A 15 13.38 62.02 -0.37
CA THR A 15 14.21 60.83 -0.29
C THR A 15 14.45 60.32 -1.71
N PRO A 16 15.71 60.22 -2.19
CA PRO A 16 15.99 59.63 -3.47
C PRO A 16 15.51 58.18 -3.47
N SER A 17 14.60 57.89 -4.40
CA SER A 17 14.22 56.55 -4.83
C SER A 17 15.50 55.79 -5.14
N VAL A 18 15.83 54.81 -4.29
CA VAL A 18 16.78 53.77 -4.68
C VAL A 18 16.07 52.97 -5.76
N ASP A 19 16.39 53.29 -7.02
CA ASP A 19 16.12 52.47 -8.18
C ASP A 19 16.84 51.12 -7.99
N GLY A 20 16.18 50.25 -7.23
CA GLY A 20 16.52 48.86 -7.06
C GLY A 20 16.26 48.14 -8.37
N ALA A 21 17.26 48.15 -9.23
CA ALA A 21 17.59 47.11 -10.19
C ALA A 21 16.37 46.31 -10.68
N GLY A 22 15.73 46.84 -11.72
CA GLY A 22 14.85 46.09 -12.60
C GLY A 22 15.63 44.99 -13.33
N GLY A 23 15.97 43.92 -12.61
CA GLY A 23 16.39 42.66 -13.21
C GLY A 23 15.17 41.98 -13.84
N PRO A 24 15.24 41.49 -15.09
CA PRO A 24 14.12 40.85 -15.79
C PRO A 24 13.63 39.51 -15.18
N GLY A 25 14.01 39.18 -13.95
CA GLY A 25 13.77 37.87 -13.34
C GLY A 25 12.55 37.74 -12.42
N ARG A 26 11.84 38.82 -12.06
CA ARG A 26 10.84 38.77 -10.96
C ARG A 26 9.36 38.75 -11.36
N ALA A 27 9.01 39.08 -12.61
CA ALA A 27 7.60 39.16 -13.02
C ALA A 27 6.98 37.77 -13.31
N TRP A 28 7.78 36.77 -13.67
CA TRP A 28 7.32 35.42 -14.00
C TRP A 28 7.25 34.47 -12.79
N ALA A 29 7.88 34.84 -11.67
CA ALA A 29 7.91 34.00 -10.47
C ALA A 29 6.57 33.96 -9.71
N ARG A 30 5.71 34.98 -9.86
CA ARG A 30 4.46 35.11 -9.10
C ARG A 30 3.33 34.14 -9.51
N PRO A 31 3.05 33.87 -10.80
CA PRO A 31 2.02 32.89 -11.16
C PRO A 31 2.46 31.44 -10.92
N VAL A 32 3.73 31.10 -11.15
CA VAL A 32 4.25 29.73 -10.99
C VAL A 32 4.30 29.31 -9.52
N ALA A 33 4.64 30.22 -8.61
CA ALA A 33 4.68 29.94 -7.17
C ALA A 33 3.32 29.53 -6.59
N ARG A 34 2.20 29.94 -7.19
CA ARG A 34 0.85 29.54 -6.74
C ARG A 34 0.53 28.09 -7.03
N PHE A 35 1.12 27.52 -8.09
CA PHE A 35 0.94 26.13 -8.45
C PHE A 35 1.97 25.21 -7.81
N LEU A 36 3.01 25.77 -7.17
CA LEU A 36 4.04 24.99 -6.50
C LEU A 36 3.47 24.02 -5.44
N PRO A 37 2.53 24.41 -4.55
CA PRO A 37 1.96 23.48 -3.58
C PRO A 37 1.19 22.34 -4.26
N LEU A 38 0.47 22.65 -5.35
CA LEU A 38 -0.29 21.67 -6.11
C LEU A 38 0.65 20.71 -6.86
N ALA A 39 1.70 21.24 -7.50
CA ALA A 39 2.70 20.44 -8.19
C ALA A 39 3.45 19.51 -7.21
N VAL A 40 3.84 20.01 -6.04
CA VAL A 40 4.45 19.20 -4.98
C VAL A 40 3.50 18.10 -4.52
N LEU A 41 2.22 18.41 -4.31
CA LEU A 41 1.21 17.43 -3.90
C LEU A 41 1.04 16.32 -4.95
N VAL A 42 0.88 16.70 -6.22
CA VAL A 42 0.71 15.75 -7.33
C VAL A 42 1.97 14.91 -7.52
N SER A 43 3.16 15.51 -7.44
CA SER A 43 4.43 14.78 -7.52
C SER A 43 4.58 13.79 -6.37
N MET A 44 4.19 14.15 -5.14
CA MET A 44 4.18 13.22 -4.00
C MET A 44 3.22 12.04 -4.22
N MET A 45 2.03 12.30 -4.76
CA MET A 45 1.06 11.24 -5.08
C MET A 45 1.58 10.29 -6.14
N VAL A 46 2.16 10.81 -7.23
CA VAL A 46 2.72 9.99 -8.31
C VAL A 46 3.92 9.19 -7.81
N PHE A 47 4.81 9.80 -7.02
CA PHE A 47 5.95 9.12 -6.44
C PHE A 47 5.52 7.96 -5.52
N HIS A 48 4.56 8.20 -4.63
CA HIS A 48 4.02 7.12 -3.78
C HIS A 48 3.30 6.03 -4.57
N GLY A 49 2.51 6.41 -5.59
CA GLY A 49 1.87 5.43 -6.47
C GLY A 49 2.88 4.55 -7.20
N TRP A 50 4.00 5.13 -7.64
CA TRP A 50 5.08 4.40 -8.26
C TRP A 50 5.78 3.44 -7.29
N GLN A 51 6.07 3.85 -6.05
CA GLN A 51 6.65 2.96 -5.04
C GLN A 51 5.76 1.75 -4.76
N ILE A 52 4.45 1.94 -4.61
CA ILE A 52 3.49 0.84 -4.37
C ILE A 52 3.52 -0.17 -5.54
N VAL A 53 3.55 0.32 -6.78
CA VAL A 53 3.48 -0.53 -7.97
C VAL A 53 4.81 -1.24 -8.24
N VAL A 54 5.94 -0.53 -8.12
CA VAL A 54 7.25 -1.04 -8.55
C VAL A 54 8.01 -1.73 -7.43
N GLU A 55 7.93 -1.26 -6.19
CA GLU A 55 8.66 -1.86 -5.05
C GLU A 55 7.84 -2.96 -4.36
N HIS A 56 6.59 -3.20 -4.80
CA HIS A 56 5.62 -4.11 -4.16
C HIS A 56 5.46 -3.81 -2.66
N ASP A 57 5.69 -2.56 -2.29
CA ASP A 57 5.67 -2.13 -0.91
C ASP A 57 4.22 -2.03 -0.45
N ASP A 58 3.93 -2.61 0.71
CA ASP A 58 2.59 -2.64 1.26
C ASP A 58 2.09 -1.18 1.45
N PRO A 59 1.00 -0.77 0.79
CA PRO A 59 0.48 0.59 0.87
C PRO A 59 0.14 1.01 2.31
N GLN A 60 -0.02 0.06 3.23
CA GLN A 60 -0.28 0.31 4.65
C GLN A 60 0.98 0.65 5.46
N ARG A 61 2.18 0.43 4.91
CA ARG A 61 3.45 0.51 5.67
C ARG A 61 4.23 1.82 5.49
N SER A 62 4.04 2.53 4.38
CA SER A 62 4.97 3.61 3.95
C SER A 62 4.32 5.00 3.77
N GLY A 63 3.00 5.14 3.88
CA GLY A 63 2.30 6.41 3.66
C GLY A 63 1.89 7.16 4.93
N ALA A 64 1.87 8.50 4.88
CA ALA A 64 1.16 9.35 5.85
C ALA A 64 -0.36 9.01 5.96
N PHE A 65 -0.89 8.22 5.02
CA PHE A 65 -2.24 7.64 5.05
C PHE A 65 -2.38 6.44 6.00
N ALA A 66 -1.29 5.81 6.44
CA ALA A 66 -1.33 4.72 7.42
C ALA A 66 -1.90 5.16 8.79
N MET A 67 -1.86 6.46 9.10
CA MET A 67 -2.48 7.02 10.32
C MET A 67 -4.01 7.04 10.27
N PHE A 68 -4.63 6.90 9.09
CA PHE A 68 -6.09 6.86 8.91
C PHE A 68 -6.61 5.52 8.37
N ALA A 69 -5.71 4.63 7.96
CA ALA A 69 -6.05 3.25 7.66
C ALA A 69 -6.30 2.54 8.99
N THR A 70 -7.57 2.50 9.43
CA THR A 70 -8.02 1.45 10.34
C THR A 70 -7.46 0.15 9.79
N PRO A 71 -6.64 -0.61 10.54
CA PRO A 71 -6.12 -1.88 10.04
C PRO A 71 -7.34 -2.71 9.70
N ASP A 72 -7.59 -2.86 8.40
CA ASP A 72 -8.76 -3.56 7.93
C ASP A 72 -8.56 -5.01 8.37
N ILE A 73 -9.37 -5.46 9.32
CA ILE A 73 -9.26 -6.78 9.94
C ILE A 73 -9.55 -7.88 8.88
N GLY A 74 -10.11 -7.49 7.72
CA GLY A 74 -10.15 -8.31 6.51
C GLY A 74 -8.82 -8.39 5.75
N ALA A 75 -8.06 -7.30 5.65
CA ALA A 75 -6.82 -7.18 4.86
C ALA A 75 -5.58 -7.81 5.50
N THR A 76 -5.64 -8.20 6.77
CA THR A 76 -4.52 -8.79 7.52
C THR A 76 -4.59 -10.33 7.61
N ARG A 77 -5.34 -10.95 6.70
CA ARG A 77 -5.49 -12.40 6.64
C ARG A 77 -4.59 -12.97 5.56
N ARG A 78 -3.79 -13.96 5.92
CA ARG A 78 -2.87 -14.66 5.02
C ARG A 78 -3.27 -16.12 4.93
N VAL A 79 -3.51 -16.58 3.70
CA VAL A 79 -3.66 -18.01 3.41
C VAL A 79 -2.27 -18.60 3.22
N VAL A 80 -1.98 -19.69 3.92
CA VAL A 80 -0.72 -20.42 3.85
C VAL A 80 -1.04 -21.85 3.46
N ALA A 81 -0.39 -22.36 2.42
CA ALA A 81 -0.46 -23.76 2.00
C ALA A 81 0.90 -24.42 2.24
N THR A 82 0.91 -25.59 2.86
CA THR A 82 2.12 -26.33 3.20
C THR A 82 1.93 -27.83 3.02
N CYS A 83 3.00 -28.54 2.69
CA CYS A 83 3.08 -29.99 2.86
C CYS A 83 3.50 -30.30 4.31
N PRO A 84 2.67 -30.97 5.13
CA PRO A 84 3.00 -31.24 6.53
C PRO A 84 4.17 -32.22 6.69
N ASP A 85 4.34 -33.14 5.73
CA ASP A 85 5.36 -34.19 5.77
C ASP A 85 6.77 -33.60 5.58
N ASP A 86 6.94 -32.71 4.60
CA ASP A 86 8.22 -32.10 4.26
C ASP A 86 8.41 -30.69 4.82
N ARG A 87 7.39 -30.14 5.50
CA ARG A 87 7.29 -28.72 5.90
C ARG A 87 7.54 -27.75 4.75
N LEU A 88 7.27 -28.20 3.53
CA LEU A 88 7.42 -27.42 2.30
C LEU A 88 6.31 -26.38 2.21
N SER A 89 6.64 -25.14 1.88
CA SER A 89 5.64 -24.11 1.57
C SER A 89 5.23 -24.25 0.11
N LEU A 90 3.92 -24.34 -0.14
CA LEU A 90 3.38 -24.48 -1.49
C LEU A 90 2.96 -23.12 -2.03
N GLU A 91 3.39 -22.81 -3.25
CA GLU A 91 2.95 -21.62 -3.97
C GLU A 91 1.55 -21.86 -4.53
N ILE A 92 0.58 -21.03 -4.12
CA ILE A 92 -0.79 -21.14 -4.64
C ILE A 92 -0.80 -20.59 -6.07
N PRO A 93 -1.12 -21.39 -7.09
CA PRO A 93 -1.08 -20.95 -8.47
C PRO A 93 -2.16 -19.90 -8.74
N ASP A 94 -1.92 -19.05 -9.75
CA ASP A 94 -2.82 -17.97 -10.17
C ASP A 94 -4.23 -18.47 -10.52
N SER A 95 -4.34 -19.70 -11.02
CA SER A 95 -5.62 -20.35 -11.33
C SER A 95 -6.54 -20.48 -10.11
N LEU A 96 -5.96 -20.55 -8.90
CA LEU A 96 -6.67 -20.65 -7.62
C LEU A 96 -6.71 -19.32 -6.86
N GLN A 97 -6.18 -18.23 -7.42
CA GLN A 97 -6.09 -16.94 -6.74
C GLN A 97 -7.45 -16.40 -6.28
N LYS A 98 -8.49 -16.51 -7.12
CA LYS A 98 -9.86 -16.10 -6.75
C LYS A 98 -10.42 -16.89 -5.57
N LEU A 99 -10.15 -18.21 -5.53
CA LEU A 99 -10.58 -19.05 -4.42
C LEU A 99 -9.81 -18.71 -3.15
N ARG A 100 -8.50 -18.46 -3.26
CA ARG A 100 -7.66 -17.99 -2.15
C ARG A 100 -8.20 -16.69 -1.55
N GLU A 101 -8.58 -15.72 -2.39
CA GLU A 101 -9.15 -14.45 -1.95
C GLU A 101 -10.51 -14.64 -1.25
N GLN A 102 -11.37 -15.52 -1.77
CA GLN A 102 -12.64 -15.86 -1.12
C GLN A 102 -12.43 -16.52 0.25
N VAL A 103 -11.48 -17.45 0.35
CA VAL A 103 -11.09 -18.11 1.60
C VAL A 103 -10.53 -17.11 2.61
N ALA A 104 -9.76 -16.12 2.16
CA ALA A 104 -9.24 -15.05 3.02
C ALA A 104 -10.37 -14.13 3.53
N ASP A 105 -11.32 -13.76 2.66
CA ASP A 105 -12.43 -12.86 3.02
C ASP A 105 -13.43 -13.51 4.00
N ARG A 106 -13.76 -14.79 3.79
CA ARG A 106 -14.71 -15.54 4.62
C ARG A 106 -14.15 -16.92 4.96
N PRO A 107 -13.22 -17.01 5.92
CA PRO A 107 -12.63 -18.28 6.29
C PRO A 107 -13.68 -19.20 6.92
N SER A 108 -13.96 -20.30 6.23
CA SER A 108 -14.75 -21.42 6.74
C SER A 108 -13.97 -22.71 6.53
N ARG A 109 -14.22 -23.71 7.37
CA ARG A 109 -13.58 -25.03 7.21
C ARG A 109 -13.84 -25.62 5.83
N GLU A 110 -15.08 -25.53 5.35
CA GLU A 110 -15.48 -26.02 4.02
C GLU A 110 -14.73 -25.33 2.88
N ALA A 111 -14.54 -24.01 2.95
CA ALA A 111 -13.82 -23.26 1.92
C ALA A 111 -12.32 -23.56 1.93
N VAL A 112 -11.72 -23.71 3.13
CA VAL A 112 -10.31 -24.09 3.28
C VAL A 112 -10.07 -25.52 2.79
N GLU A 113 -10.98 -26.44 3.10
CA GLU A 113 -10.94 -27.84 2.64
C GLU A 113 -11.09 -27.93 1.11
N GLU A 114 -11.98 -27.14 0.50
CA GLU A 114 -12.09 -27.06 -0.96
C GLU A 114 -10.80 -26.56 -1.61
N LEU A 115 -10.17 -25.53 -1.05
CA LEU A 115 -8.88 -25.04 -1.54
C LEU A 115 -7.79 -26.11 -1.37
N ALA A 116 -7.74 -26.78 -0.21
CA ALA A 116 -6.78 -27.85 0.05
C ALA A 116 -6.96 -29.03 -0.92
N ARG A 117 -8.20 -29.44 -1.22
CA ARG A 117 -8.48 -30.48 -2.23
C ARG A 117 -7.97 -30.11 -3.61
N ARG A 118 -8.21 -28.87 -4.05
CA ARG A 118 -7.73 -28.40 -5.35
C ARG A 118 -6.21 -28.36 -5.43
N LEU A 119 -5.54 -27.99 -4.35
CA LEU A 119 -4.08 -28.00 -4.28
C LEU A 119 -3.51 -29.42 -4.22
N ALA A 120 -4.14 -30.34 -3.48
CA ALA A 120 -3.72 -31.73 -3.37
C ALA A 120 -3.85 -32.51 -4.71
N ALA A 121 -4.74 -32.06 -5.60
CA ALA A 121 -4.91 -32.61 -6.94
C ALA A 121 -3.81 -32.17 -7.94
N LEU A 122 -2.96 -31.20 -7.58
CA LEU A 122 -1.87 -30.71 -8.42
C LEU A 122 -0.60 -31.54 -8.20
N GLN A 123 0.26 -31.53 -9.21
CA GLN A 123 1.62 -32.04 -9.11
C GLN A 123 2.56 -30.92 -8.67
N TRP A 124 3.45 -31.25 -7.75
CA TRP A 124 4.38 -30.31 -7.13
C TRP A 124 5.81 -30.73 -7.39
N ASP A 125 6.66 -29.74 -7.65
CA ASP A 125 8.10 -29.94 -7.69
C ASP A 125 8.71 -29.88 -6.27
N GLU A 126 10.02 -30.14 -6.16
CA GLU A 126 10.75 -30.12 -4.89
C GLU A 126 10.83 -28.73 -4.25
N SER A 127 10.55 -27.66 -5.02
CA SER A 127 10.57 -26.28 -4.55
C SER A 127 9.23 -25.81 -3.97
N GLY A 128 8.16 -26.58 -4.18
CA GLY A 128 6.81 -26.23 -3.79
C GLY A 128 6.06 -25.39 -4.82
N ALA A 129 6.54 -25.36 -6.07
CA ALA A 129 5.81 -24.81 -7.21
C ALA A 129 5.02 -25.93 -7.92
N VAL A 130 4.01 -25.53 -8.68
CA VAL A 130 3.24 -26.48 -9.50
C VAL A 130 4.13 -26.95 -10.65
N ASP A 131 4.35 -28.26 -10.72
CA ASP A 131 5.11 -28.84 -11.83
C ASP A 131 4.24 -28.93 -13.08
N THR A 132 4.73 -28.38 -14.19
CA THR A 132 4.10 -28.45 -15.51
C THR A 132 4.73 -29.50 -16.41
N ASP A 133 5.89 -30.04 -16.03
CA ASP A 133 6.69 -30.92 -16.86
C ASP A 133 6.38 -32.41 -16.61
N GLY A 134 5.50 -32.70 -15.65
CA GLY A 134 4.94 -34.03 -15.38
C GLY A 134 5.87 -34.96 -14.58
N GLY A 135 6.93 -34.42 -13.98
CA GLY A 135 7.83 -35.11 -13.07
C GLY A 135 7.48 -34.95 -11.58
N GLY A 136 6.52 -34.08 -11.28
CA GLY A 136 6.09 -33.74 -9.93
C GLY A 136 5.28 -34.84 -9.25
N SER A 137 5.17 -34.72 -7.93
CA SER A 137 4.40 -35.65 -7.11
C SER A 137 3.16 -34.97 -6.55
N THR A 138 2.10 -35.74 -6.33
CA THR A 138 0.98 -35.28 -5.50
C THR A 138 1.39 -35.35 -4.03
N LEU A 139 1.05 -34.31 -3.27
CA LEU A 139 1.46 -34.16 -1.87
C LEU A 139 0.24 -34.04 -0.98
N THR A 140 0.39 -34.43 0.30
CA THR A 140 -0.56 -34.04 1.34
C THR A 140 -0.52 -32.52 1.49
N VAL A 141 -1.67 -31.86 1.45
CA VAL A 141 -1.75 -30.40 1.54
C VAL A 141 -2.48 -29.98 2.81
N GLN A 142 -1.82 -29.15 3.61
CA GLN A 142 -2.42 -28.41 4.70
C GLN A 142 -2.60 -26.95 4.29
N VAL A 143 -3.82 -26.42 4.44
CA VAL A 143 -4.12 -25.00 4.26
C VAL A 143 -4.54 -24.39 5.58
N GLN A 144 -3.96 -23.24 5.92
CA GLN A 144 -4.28 -22.46 7.10
C GLN A 144 -4.59 -21.02 6.71
N VAL A 145 -5.66 -20.47 7.30
CA VAL A 145 -5.94 -19.02 7.21
C VAL A 145 -5.49 -18.38 8.50
N MET A 146 -4.43 -17.58 8.41
CA MET A 146 -3.83 -16.85 9.51
C MET A 146 -4.41 -15.45 9.56
N GLY A 147 -5.00 -15.06 10.69
CA GLY A 147 -5.34 -13.67 10.99
C GLY A 147 -4.27 -13.01 11.85
N LEU A 148 -4.00 -11.74 11.60
CA LEU A 148 -3.27 -10.90 12.55
C LEU A 148 -4.27 -10.16 13.44
N ARG A 149 -4.05 -10.22 14.76
CA ARG A 149 -4.79 -9.41 15.72
C ARG A 149 -3.80 -8.56 16.51
N VAL A 150 -4.09 -7.27 16.64
CA VAL A 150 -3.33 -6.39 17.53
C VAL A 150 -4.05 -6.35 18.88
N ASN A 151 -3.38 -6.84 19.93
CA ASN A 151 -3.83 -6.68 21.31
C ASN A 151 -2.82 -5.79 22.04
N ASP A 152 -3.24 -4.60 22.49
CA ASP A 152 -2.47 -3.71 23.38
C ASP A 152 -1.00 -3.48 22.95
N ARG A 153 -0.74 -3.42 21.63
CA ARG A 153 0.58 -3.26 20.94
C ARG A 153 1.32 -4.54 20.55
N THR A 154 0.76 -5.72 20.78
CA THR A 154 1.34 -7.00 20.32
C THR A 154 0.58 -7.53 19.11
N VAL A 155 1.29 -7.84 18.03
CA VAL A 155 0.73 -8.55 16.88
C VAL A 155 0.71 -10.04 17.19
N VAL A 156 -0.49 -10.59 17.37
CA VAL A 156 -0.71 -12.02 17.63
C VAL A 156 -1.19 -12.69 16.34
N ARG A 157 -0.53 -13.78 15.96
CA ARG A 157 -0.96 -14.65 14.86
C ARG A 157 -1.98 -15.67 15.40
N ARG A 158 -3.13 -15.77 14.76
CA ARG A 158 -4.17 -16.76 15.11
C ARG A 158 -4.61 -17.51 13.87
N VAL A 159 -4.71 -18.83 13.98
CA VAL A 159 -5.37 -19.67 12.97
C VAL A 159 -6.88 -19.43 13.06
N LEU A 160 -7.49 -18.99 11.96
CA LEU A 160 -8.92 -18.73 11.83
C LEU A 160 -9.66 -19.97 11.32
N ALA A 161 -9.04 -20.70 10.40
CA ALA A 161 -9.53 -21.96 9.85
C ALA A 161 -8.35 -22.76 9.29
N ASP A 162 -8.45 -24.08 9.35
CA ASP A 162 -7.46 -25.02 8.87
C ASP A 162 -8.11 -26.28 8.29
N ALA A 163 -7.47 -26.87 7.29
CA ALA A 163 -7.80 -28.18 6.75
C ALA A 163 -6.54 -28.89 6.26
N THR A 164 -6.53 -30.21 6.33
CA THR A 164 -5.48 -31.07 5.76
C THR A 164 -6.16 -32.10 4.88
N VAL A 165 -5.65 -32.28 3.67
CA VAL A 165 -6.20 -33.19 2.66
C VAL A 165 -5.07 -34.04 2.10
N GLU A 166 -5.28 -35.35 2.10
CA GLU A 166 -4.41 -36.30 1.43
C GLU A 166 -4.78 -36.42 -0.06
N PRO A 167 -3.82 -36.65 -0.96
CA PRO A 167 -4.12 -36.84 -2.37
C PRO A 167 -4.97 -38.10 -2.59
N GLU A 168 -5.98 -38.01 -3.46
CA GLU A 168 -6.77 -39.17 -3.86
C GLU A 168 -5.88 -40.15 -4.64
N ARG A 169 -5.85 -41.42 -4.19
CA ARG A 169 -5.05 -42.50 -4.79
C ARG A 169 -5.67 -43.05 -6.07
#